data_AF-A0A849E4M9-F1
#
_entry.id   AF-A0A849E4M9-F1
#
_cell.length_a   1.000
_cell.length_b   1.000
_cell.length_c   1.000
_cell.angle_alpha   90.00
_cell.angle_beta   90.00
_cell.angle_gamma   90.00
#
_symmetry.space_group_name_H-M   'P 1'
#
loop_
_entity.id
_entity.type
_entity.pdbx_description
1 polymer ?
#
loop_
_entity_poly.entity_id
_entity_poly.type
_entity_poly.pdbx_seq_one_letter_code
_entity_poly.pdbx_strand_id
1 'polypeptide(L)'
;FQDPPRADVATAIADARQAGINVIMVTGDHAATAKHISQAIGLAPHGFTAITSNQLKSFSEMSETQRAQTKSAHVFSRVTPEQKLDLITLHQLAGEVVAMTGDGVNDAPALRKADIGIAMGLRGTQVAREAADMVLRDDAFSTIVHAIREGRIIYTNIRRFTTYLLSCNLSEILIVGLAVLVGLPLPLLPLQILFLNLVTDVFPAFALGTIVADRNVLARPPKPPDEPILNKSQWLTIVVGGSVIAATTLSSMILATFVFDLQGDAITTMCFFTLALAQLWHVFNMRNWRDGLILNQITRNTYVWLAIALCLIILTISALQPDIAGALRLTPLPGKAWAAVIALSLIPVLVREVVATGKRLKNS
;
A
#
# COMPACT_ATOMS: atom_id res chain seq x y z
N PHE A 1 -36.63 21.50 -19.26
CA PHE A 1 -35.97 20.19 -19.30
C PHE A 1 -35.04 20.15 -18.10
N GLN A 2 -35.30 19.28 -17.12
CA GLN A 2 -34.39 19.03 -15.99
C GLN A 2 -33.63 17.75 -16.31
N ASP A 3 -32.30 17.74 -16.16
CA ASP A 3 -31.51 16.51 -16.20
C ASP A 3 -31.60 15.87 -14.80
N PRO A 4 -32.37 14.78 -14.62
CA PRO A 4 -32.55 14.18 -13.31
C PRO A 4 -31.22 13.59 -12.81
N PRO A 5 -30.91 13.71 -11.51
CA PRO A 5 -29.74 13.04 -10.96
C PRO A 5 -29.87 11.53 -11.11
N ARG A 6 -28.76 10.86 -11.41
CA ARG A 6 -28.73 9.40 -11.52
C ARG A 6 -29.00 8.76 -10.16
N ALA A 7 -29.63 7.58 -10.19
CA ALA A 7 -30.04 6.86 -8.98
C ALA A 7 -28.86 6.40 -8.10
N ASP A 8 -27.67 6.19 -8.66
CA ASP A 8 -26.46 5.73 -7.98
C ASP A 8 -25.72 6.84 -7.20
N VAL A 9 -25.98 8.11 -7.54
CA VAL A 9 -25.22 9.26 -7.02
C VAL A 9 -25.48 9.46 -5.53
N ALA A 10 -26.73 9.34 -5.07
CA ALA A 10 -27.07 9.55 -3.67
C ALA A 10 -26.38 8.53 -2.75
N THR A 11 -26.39 7.25 -3.14
CA THR A 11 -25.70 6.17 -2.41
C THR A 11 -24.19 6.36 -2.42
N ALA A 12 -23.62 6.74 -3.56
CA ALA A 12 -22.17 6.93 -3.66
C ALA A 12 -21.68 8.18 -2.90
N ILE A 13 -22.48 9.25 -2.80
CA ILE A 13 -22.18 10.39 -1.91
C ILE A 13 -22.20 9.97 -0.45
N ALA A 14 -23.17 9.13 -0.05
CA ALA A 14 -23.23 8.61 1.31
C ALA A 14 -21.98 7.75 1.63
N ASP A 15 -21.59 6.85 0.73
CA ASP A 15 -20.38 6.03 0.87
C ASP A 15 -19.10 6.89 0.93
N ALA A 16 -19.00 7.92 0.08
CA ALA A 16 -17.87 8.85 0.09
C ALA A 16 -17.77 9.60 1.43
N ARG A 17 -18.90 10.07 1.96
CA ARG A 17 -18.95 10.74 3.28
C ARG A 17 -18.59 9.80 4.42
N GLN A 18 -19.10 8.57 4.39
CA GLN A 18 -18.71 7.55 5.38
C GLN A 18 -17.20 7.29 5.35
N ALA A 19 -16.59 7.43 4.16
CA ALA A 19 -15.15 7.34 3.98
C ALA A 19 -14.35 8.60 4.31
N GLY A 20 -15.00 9.62 4.89
CA GLY A 20 -14.39 10.89 5.27
C GLY A 20 -13.98 11.75 4.06
N ILE A 21 -14.60 11.52 2.90
CA ILE A 21 -14.35 12.29 1.68
C ILE A 21 -15.40 13.38 1.59
N ASN A 22 -14.95 14.63 1.46
CA ASN A 22 -15.84 15.75 1.22
C ASN A 22 -16.19 15.81 -0.27
N VAL A 23 -17.49 15.85 -0.59
CA VAL A 23 -17.99 15.99 -1.96
C VAL A 23 -18.51 17.42 -2.11
N ILE A 24 -18.09 18.09 -3.17
CA ILE A 24 -18.45 19.48 -3.47
C ILE A 24 -19.02 19.52 -4.89
N MET A 25 -20.19 20.14 -5.05
CA MET A 25 -20.79 20.38 -6.36
C MET A 25 -20.32 21.73 -6.91
N VAL A 26 -19.79 21.71 -8.12
CA VAL A 26 -19.36 22.90 -8.85
C VAL A 26 -20.06 22.89 -10.21
N THR A 27 -21.02 23.79 -10.41
CA THR A 27 -21.87 23.81 -11.62
C THR A 27 -21.96 25.18 -12.28
N GLY A 28 -22.19 25.19 -13.59
CA GLY A 28 -22.58 26.38 -14.36
C GLY A 28 -24.06 26.74 -14.21
N ASP A 29 -24.87 25.85 -13.63
CA ASP A 29 -26.30 26.06 -13.45
C ASP A 29 -26.64 27.19 -12.47
N HIS A 30 -27.89 27.63 -12.53
CA HIS A 30 -28.42 28.61 -11.59
C HIS A 30 -28.53 28.04 -10.17
N ALA A 31 -28.32 28.91 -9.17
CA ALA A 31 -28.33 28.55 -7.75
C ALA A 31 -29.57 27.77 -7.30
N ALA A 32 -30.75 28.12 -7.84
CA ALA A 32 -32.00 27.41 -7.54
C ALA A 32 -31.98 25.95 -7.99
N THR A 33 -31.51 25.69 -9.23
CA THR A 33 -31.37 24.33 -9.78
C THR A 33 -30.32 23.54 -9.01
N ALA A 34 -29.15 24.14 -8.78
CA ALA A 34 -28.08 23.51 -8.01
C ALA A 34 -28.53 23.15 -6.59
N LYS A 35 -29.31 24.02 -5.93
CA LYS A 35 -29.91 23.76 -4.62
C LYS A 35 -30.88 22.59 -4.65
N HIS A 36 -31.74 22.52 -5.67
CA HIS A 36 -32.70 21.44 -5.80
C HIS A 36 -32.01 20.08 -6.03
N ILE A 37 -31.05 20.02 -6.96
CA ILE A 37 -30.32 18.79 -7.27
C ILE A 37 -29.49 18.31 -6.08
N SER A 38 -28.73 19.21 -5.43
CA SER A 38 -27.91 18.87 -4.27
C SER A 38 -28.72 18.34 -3.09
N GLN A 39 -29.94 18.83 -2.88
CA GLN A 39 -30.86 18.27 -1.87
C GLN A 39 -31.38 16.89 -2.29
N ALA A 40 -31.76 16.71 -3.55
CA ALA A 40 -32.26 15.44 -4.07
C ALA A 40 -31.23 14.30 -3.95
N ILE A 41 -29.94 14.60 -4.09
CA ILE A 41 -28.84 13.63 -3.97
C ILE A 41 -28.24 13.56 -2.56
N GLY A 42 -28.76 14.30 -1.58
CA GLY A 42 -28.27 14.32 -0.21
C GLY A 42 -26.90 14.98 -0.01
N LEU A 43 -26.43 15.80 -0.96
CA LEU A 43 -25.11 16.45 -0.90
C LEU A 43 -25.02 17.58 0.13
N ALA A 44 -26.12 18.23 0.49
CA ALA A 44 -26.08 19.35 1.41
C ALA A 44 -27.30 19.35 2.36
N PRO A 45 -27.14 19.80 3.62
CA PRO A 45 -28.22 19.82 4.59
C PRO A 45 -29.35 20.76 4.16
N HIS A 46 -30.56 20.52 4.64
CA HIS A 46 -31.69 21.43 4.40
C HIS A 46 -31.37 22.84 4.92
N GLY A 47 -31.73 23.86 4.14
CA GLY A 47 -31.49 25.27 4.49
C GLY A 47 -30.12 25.84 4.10
N PHE A 48 -29.23 25.06 3.48
CA PHE A 48 -27.96 25.60 2.99
C PHE A 48 -28.15 26.65 1.86
N THR A 49 -27.18 27.56 1.74
CA THR A 49 -27.10 28.56 0.67
C THR A 49 -25.94 28.21 -0.25
N ALA A 50 -26.22 28.05 -1.55
CA ALA A 50 -25.18 27.87 -2.56
C ALA A 50 -24.39 29.17 -2.74
N ILE A 51 -23.06 29.07 -2.82
CA ILE A 51 -22.21 30.21 -3.13
C ILE A 51 -22.28 30.45 -4.63
N THR A 52 -22.57 31.68 -5.03
CA THR A 52 -22.64 32.08 -6.44
C THR A 52 -21.30 32.64 -6.90
N SER A 53 -21.02 32.59 -8.21
CA SER A 53 -19.81 33.16 -8.81
C SER A 53 -19.51 34.60 -8.34
N ASN A 54 -20.52 35.46 -8.19
CA ASN A 54 -20.33 36.85 -7.75
C ASN A 54 -19.83 36.98 -6.30
N GLN A 55 -20.02 35.94 -5.48
CA GLN A 55 -19.56 35.87 -4.09
C GLN A 55 -18.17 35.21 -3.99
N LEU A 56 -17.75 34.50 -5.04
CA LEU A 56 -16.43 33.88 -5.19
C LEU A 56 -15.43 34.90 -5.72
N LYS A 57 -14.67 35.51 -4.81
CA LYS A 57 -13.49 36.30 -5.17
C LYS A 57 -12.36 35.41 -5.68
N SER A 58 -11.36 35.98 -6.34
CA SER A 58 -10.17 35.20 -6.67
C SER A 58 -9.41 34.81 -5.40
N PHE A 59 -8.72 33.67 -5.41
CA PHE A 59 -8.00 33.15 -4.25
C PHE A 59 -7.03 34.17 -3.61
N SER A 60 -6.34 34.97 -4.43
CA SER A 60 -5.42 36.03 -3.99
C SER A 60 -6.11 37.18 -3.25
N GLU A 61 -7.40 37.39 -3.50
CA GLU A 61 -8.20 38.48 -2.93
C GLU A 61 -9.08 38.04 -1.76
N MET A 62 -9.15 36.73 -1.49
CA MET A 62 -9.92 36.20 -0.36
C MET A 62 -9.21 36.47 0.96
N SER A 63 -9.93 37.11 1.89
CA SER A 63 -9.54 37.14 3.31
C SER A 63 -9.61 35.75 3.95
N GLU A 64 -8.94 35.53 5.08
CA GLU A 64 -8.96 34.24 5.78
C GLU A 64 -10.38 33.77 6.15
N THR A 65 -11.25 34.69 6.56
CA THR A 65 -12.65 34.39 6.88
C THR A 65 -13.42 33.92 5.65
N GLN A 66 -13.19 34.55 4.49
CA GLN A 66 -13.78 34.15 3.22
C GLN A 66 -13.24 32.80 2.74
N ARG A 67 -11.95 32.52 2.95
CA ARG A 67 -11.35 31.21 2.64
C ARG A 67 -11.98 30.11 3.48
N ALA A 68 -12.15 30.33 4.78
CA ALA A 68 -12.79 29.36 5.68
C ALA A 68 -14.26 29.11 5.28
N GLN A 69 -15.01 30.18 5.00
CA GLN A 69 -16.40 30.07 4.55
C GLN A 69 -16.51 29.31 3.23
N THR A 70 -15.67 29.65 2.24
CA THR A 70 -15.63 28.99 0.93
C THR A 70 -15.29 27.51 1.09
N LYS A 71 -14.27 27.18 1.88
CA LYS A 71 -13.85 25.80 2.13
C LYS A 71 -14.96 24.94 2.76
N SER A 72 -15.80 25.54 3.61
CA SER A 72 -16.92 24.85 4.26
C SER A 72 -18.16 24.66 3.38
N ALA A 73 -18.20 25.27 2.19
CA ALA A 73 -19.35 25.22 1.31
C ALA A 73 -19.42 23.92 0.49
N HIS A 74 -20.65 23.44 0.27
CA HIS A 74 -20.89 22.20 -0.47
C HIS A 74 -21.28 22.40 -1.94
N VAL A 75 -21.75 23.60 -2.30
CA VAL A 75 -22.31 23.87 -3.63
C VAL A 75 -21.91 25.26 -4.11
N PHE A 76 -21.33 25.28 -5.30
CA PHE A 76 -20.95 26.47 -6.04
C PHE A 76 -21.70 26.50 -7.38
N SER A 77 -22.32 27.64 -7.69
CA SER A 77 -23.19 27.80 -8.87
C SER A 77 -22.76 28.95 -9.77
N ARG A 78 -23.04 28.82 -11.07
CA ARG A 78 -22.58 29.70 -12.16
C ARG A 78 -21.06 29.92 -12.18
N VAL A 79 -20.28 28.92 -11.77
CA VAL A 79 -18.82 29.04 -11.56
C VAL A 79 -18.08 29.17 -12.89
N THR A 80 -17.16 30.15 -13.00
CA THR A 80 -16.31 30.30 -14.19
C THR A 80 -15.15 29.30 -14.21
N PRO A 81 -14.52 29.01 -15.37
CA PRO A 81 -13.35 28.15 -15.42
C PRO A 81 -12.22 28.58 -14.48
N GLU A 82 -11.94 29.88 -14.37
CA GLU A 82 -10.90 30.42 -13.47
C GLU A 82 -11.25 30.17 -12.00
N GLN A 83 -12.53 30.33 -11.64
CA GLN A 83 -12.99 30.07 -10.28
C GLN A 83 -12.90 28.59 -9.90
N LYS A 84 -13.04 27.66 -10.86
CA LYS A 84 -12.77 26.23 -10.61
C LYS A 84 -11.30 26.02 -10.21
N LEU A 85 -10.38 26.69 -10.89
CA LEU A 85 -8.95 26.62 -10.57
C LEU A 85 -8.64 27.23 -9.19
N ASP A 86 -9.32 28.30 -8.81
CA ASP A 86 -9.15 28.93 -7.50
C ASP A 86 -9.68 28.05 -6.36
N LEU A 87 -10.81 27.38 -6.57
CA LEU A 87 -11.34 26.37 -5.62
C LEU A 87 -10.36 25.21 -5.43
N ILE A 88 -9.79 24.67 -6.51
CA ILE A 88 -8.78 23.60 -6.42
C ILE A 88 -7.58 24.07 -5.59
N THR A 89 -7.08 25.28 -5.86
CA THR A 89 -5.96 25.89 -5.10
C THR A 89 -6.27 26.03 -3.62
N LEU A 90 -7.48 26.50 -3.30
CA LEU A 90 -7.92 26.69 -1.92
C LEU A 90 -7.84 25.39 -1.11
N HIS A 91 -8.32 24.28 -1.69
CA HIS A 91 -8.31 22.98 -1.02
C HIS A 91 -6.90 22.38 -0.96
N GLN A 92 -6.11 22.46 -2.04
CA GLN A 92 -4.73 21.99 -2.07
C GLN A 92 -3.85 22.71 -1.04
N LEU A 93 -3.94 24.04 -0.94
CA LEU A 93 -3.19 24.81 0.07
C LEU A 93 -3.66 24.56 1.50
N ALA A 94 -4.86 23.99 1.67
CA ALA A 94 -5.34 23.54 2.96
C ALA A 94 -4.91 22.10 3.29
N GLY A 95 -4.03 21.50 2.49
CA GLY A 95 -3.46 20.16 2.70
C GLY A 95 -4.37 19.00 2.27
N GLU A 96 -5.40 19.27 1.47
CA GLU A 96 -6.32 18.26 0.97
C GLU A 96 -5.88 17.76 -0.41
N VAL A 97 -6.13 16.48 -0.70
CA VAL A 97 -5.99 15.91 -2.05
C VAL A 97 -7.30 16.11 -2.78
N VAL A 98 -7.26 16.79 -3.92
CA VAL A 98 -8.41 17.22 -4.69
C VAL A 98 -8.57 16.36 -5.93
N ALA A 99 -9.73 15.69 -6.03
CA ALA A 99 -10.17 15.07 -7.27
C ALA A 99 -11.21 15.95 -7.96
N MET A 100 -11.03 16.24 -9.24
CA MET A 100 -11.95 17.05 -10.05
C MET A 100 -12.60 16.19 -11.12
N THR A 101 -13.92 16.26 -11.26
CA THR A 101 -14.67 15.58 -12.33
C THR A 101 -15.11 16.57 -13.40
N GLY A 102 -15.00 16.21 -14.68
CA GLY A 102 -15.42 17.08 -15.78
C GLY A 102 -15.67 16.31 -17.08
N ASP A 103 -16.42 16.93 -17.99
CA ASP A 103 -16.78 16.35 -19.29
C ASP A 103 -16.52 17.30 -20.45
N GLY A 104 -16.50 18.61 -20.20
CA GLY A 104 -16.29 19.63 -21.24
C GLY A 104 -14.84 20.01 -21.48
N VAL A 105 -14.59 20.65 -22.63
CA VAL A 105 -13.29 21.28 -22.95
C VAL A 105 -12.94 22.36 -21.91
N ASN A 106 -13.95 23.04 -21.37
CA ASN A 106 -13.81 24.06 -20.34
C ASN A 106 -13.31 23.50 -18.99
N ASP A 107 -13.43 22.18 -18.77
CA ASP A 107 -12.95 21.52 -17.55
C ASP A 107 -11.51 21.04 -17.68
N ALA A 108 -10.94 20.97 -18.88
CA ALA A 108 -9.60 20.45 -19.11
C ALA A 108 -8.51 21.15 -18.26
N PRO A 109 -8.49 22.48 -18.08
CA PRO A 109 -7.55 23.14 -17.18
C PRO A 109 -7.73 22.73 -15.71
N ALA A 110 -8.99 22.54 -15.27
CA ALA A 110 -9.30 22.14 -13.90
C ALA A 110 -8.95 20.67 -13.64
N LEU A 111 -9.19 19.79 -14.62
CA LEU A 111 -8.79 18.38 -14.58
C LEU A 111 -7.27 18.24 -14.42
N ARG A 112 -6.47 19.01 -15.20
CA ARG A 112 -5.01 18.98 -15.08
C ARG A 112 -4.46 19.60 -13.80
N LYS A 113 -5.19 20.53 -13.18
CA LYS A 113 -4.74 21.22 -11.97
C LYS A 113 -5.01 20.41 -10.70
N ALA A 114 -6.08 19.62 -10.70
CA ALA A 114 -6.42 18.73 -9.59
C ALA A 114 -5.32 17.68 -9.38
N ASP A 115 -5.23 17.12 -8.17
CA ASP A 115 -4.30 16.03 -7.88
C ASP A 115 -4.71 14.74 -8.61
N ILE A 116 -6.01 14.60 -8.88
CA ILE A 116 -6.59 13.57 -9.74
C ILE A 116 -7.67 14.20 -10.63
N GLY A 117 -7.42 14.33 -11.92
CA GLY A 117 -8.43 14.66 -12.93
C GLY A 117 -9.25 13.42 -13.33
N ILE A 118 -10.58 13.53 -13.32
CA ILE A 118 -11.51 12.45 -13.67
C ILE A 118 -12.43 12.89 -14.82
N ALA A 119 -12.30 12.26 -15.99
CA ALA A 119 -13.13 12.55 -17.15
C ALA A 119 -14.24 11.52 -17.39
N MET A 120 -15.34 11.97 -17.96
CA MET A 120 -16.45 11.12 -18.40
C MET A 120 -16.10 10.40 -19.71
N GLY A 121 -16.30 9.09 -19.78
CA GLY A 121 -15.93 8.23 -20.90
C GLY A 121 -16.98 8.10 -21.99
N LEU A 122 -18.27 8.36 -21.71
CA LEU A 122 -19.32 8.41 -22.72
C LEU A 122 -19.60 9.85 -23.15
N ARG A 123 -19.91 10.72 -22.19
CA ARG A 123 -20.30 12.12 -22.44
C ARG A 123 -19.12 13.08 -22.56
N GLY A 124 -17.95 12.73 -22.02
CA GLY A 124 -16.80 13.62 -22.00
C GLY A 124 -16.18 13.81 -23.36
N THR A 125 -15.76 15.04 -23.65
CA THR A 125 -15.01 15.41 -24.85
C THR A 125 -13.63 14.73 -24.89
N GLN A 126 -13.06 14.56 -26.08
CA GLN A 126 -11.71 14.00 -26.22
C GLN A 126 -10.67 14.82 -25.44
N VAL A 127 -10.79 16.15 -25.49
CA VAL A 127 -9.89 17.07 -24.76
C VAL A 127 -9.97 16.83 -23.24
N ALA A 128 -11.16 16.63 -22.68
CA ALA A 128 -11.32 16.32 -21.26
C ALA A 128 -10.67 14.97 -20.89
N ARG A 129 -10.82 13.95 -21.73
CA ARG A 129 -10.20 12.62 -21.50
C ARG A 129 -8.68 12.64 -21.57
N GLU A 130 -8.10 13.42 -22.49
CA GLU A 130 -6.65 13.60 -22.60
C GLU A 130 -6.06 14.48 -21.48
N ALA A 131 -6.91 15.27 -20.82
CA ALA A 131 -6.51 16.12 -19.70
C ALA A 131 -6.61 15.44 -18.32
N ALA A 132 -7.30 14.30 -18.23
CA ALA A 132 -7.58 13.60 -16.97
C ALA A 132 -6.59 12.45 -16.71
N ASP A 133 -6.36 12.15 -15.43
CA ASP A 133 -5.57 10.99 -14.98
C ASP A 133 -6.39 9.69 -14.99
N MET A 134 -7.72 9.82 -14.88
CA MET A 134 -8.68 8.71 -14.86
C MET A 134 -9.88 8.98 -15.77
N VAL A 135 -10.34 7.97 -16.51
CA VAL A 135 -11.52 8.07 -17.38
C VAL A 135 -12.57 7.04 -16.96
N LEU A 136 -13.78 7.51 -16.64
CA LEU A 136 -14.92 6.67 -16.25
C LEU A 136 -15.64 6.15 -17.49
N ARG A 137 -15.37 4.91 -17.90
CA ARG A 137 -15.97 4.32 -19.12
C ARG A 137 -17.51 4.21 -19.07
N ASP A 138 -18.09 4.21 -17.88
CA ASP A 138 -19.52 4.04 -17.61
C ASP A 138 -20.24 5.34 -17.22
N ASP A 139 -19.50 6.45 -17.07
CA ASP A 139 -20.01 7.72 -16.55
C ASP A 139 -20.68 7.61 -15.16
N ALA A 140 -20.31 6.60 -14.35
CA ALA A 140 -20.93 6.35 -13.05
C ALA A 140 -20.13 6.96 -11.89
N PHE A 141 -20.79 7.74 -11.03
CA PHE A 141 -20.12 8.35 -9.87
C PHE A 141 -19.70 7.28 -8.84
N SER A 142 -20.45 6.18 -8.74
CA SER A 142 -20.08 5.02 -7.91
C SER A 142 -18.71 4.44 -8.26
N THR A 143 -18.29 4.54 -9.52
CA THR A 143 -17.00 4.01 -9.99
C THR A 143 -15.82 4.80 -9.41
N ILE A 144 -16.00 6.09 -9.11
CA ILE A 144 -15.00 6.90 -8.37
C ILE A 144 -14.82 6.34 -6.96
N VAL A 145 -15.92 6.06 -6.24
CA VAL A 145 -15.87 5.51 -4.88
C VAL A 145 -15.21 4.13 -4.88
N HIS A 146 -15.48 3.31 -5.90
CA HIS A 146 -14.80 2.03 -6.09
C HIS A 146 -13.29 2.22 -6.33
N ALA A 147 -12.90 3.14 -7.20
CA ALA A 147 -11.49 3.43 -7.45
C ALA A 147 -10.75 3.89 -6.18
N ILE A 148 -11.40 4.70 -5.33
CA ILE A 148 -10.84 5.12 -4.04
C ILE A 148 -10.66 3.93 -3.09
N ARG A 149 -11.63 3.00 -3.06
CA ARG A 149 -11.51 1.74 -2.29
C ARG A 149 -10.27 0.96 -2.74
N GLU A 150 -10.11 0.73 -4.04
CA GLU A 150 -8.96 0.02 -4.61
C GLU A 150 -7.63 0.73 -4.33
N GLY A 151 -7.58 2.06 -4.49
CA GLY A 151 -6.41 2.86 -4.15
C GLY A 151 -5.96 2.69 -2.70
N ARG A 152 -6.90 2.68 -1.74
CA ARG A 152 -6.62 2.43 -0.31
C ARG A 152 -6.09 1.02 -0.03
N ILE A 153 -6.59 0.02 -0.76
CA ILE A 153 -6.13 -1.37 -0.66
C ILE A 153 -4.69 -1.49 -1.19
N ILE A 154 -4.47 -0.98 -2.40
CA ILE A 154 -3.16 -0.97 -3.06
C ILE A 154 -2.12 -0.28 -2.16
N TYR A 155 -2.43 0.90 -1.63
CA TYR A 155 -1.53 1.62 -0.72
C TYR A 155 -1.19 0.80 0.54
N THR A 156 -2.18 0.11 1.11
CA THR A 156 -1.96 -0.78 2.27
C THR A 156 -1.07 -1.97 1.92
N ASN A 157 -1.21 -2.52 0.72
CA ASN A 157 -0.39 -3.64 0.26
C ASN A 157 1.03 -3.19 -0.10
N ILE A 158 1.22 -2.00 -0.69
CA ILE A 158 2.53 -1.35 -0.89
C ILE A 158 3.28 -1.27 0.43
N ARG A 159 2.64 -0.68 1.44
CA ARG A 159 3.18 -0.61 2.80
C ARG A 159 3.64 -1.97 3.33
N ARG A 160 2.86 -3.03 3.12
CA ARG A 160 3.18 -4.40 3.59
C ARG A 160 4.37 -4.99 2.85
N PHE A 161 4.34 -5.04 1.51
CA PHE A 161 5.43 -5.67 0.76
C PHE A 161 6.73 -4.86 0.86
N THR A 162 6.67 -3.53 0.96
CA THR A 162 7.86 -2.71 1.22
C THR A 162 8.45 -3.00 2.61
N THR A 163 7.60 -3.17 3.63
CA THR A 163 8.06 -3.58 4.98
C THR A 163 8.74 -4.95 4.93
N TYR A 164 8.18 -5.90 4.19
CA TYR A 164 8.77 -7.22 3.97
C TYR A 164 10.15 -7.13 3.29
N LEU A 165 10.24 -6.51 2.12
CA LEU A 165 11.48 -6.40 1.35
C LEU A 165 12.59 -5.67 2.12
N LEU A 166 12.25 -4.58 2.81
CA LEU A 166 13.24 -3.87 3.62
C LEU A 166 13.71 -4.68 4.84
N SER A 167 12.87 -5.55 5.40
CA SER A 167 13.27 -6.46 6.48
C SER A 167 14.27 -7.51 5.97
N CYS A 168 14.01 -8.09 4.79
CA CYS A 168 14.91 -9.03 4.12
C CYS A 168 16.26 -8.38 3.80
N ASN A 169 16.25 -7.24 3.10
CA ASN A 169 17.45 -6.49 2.75
C ASN A 169 18.27 -6.07 3.99
N LEU A 170 17.60 -5.58 5.04
CA LEU A 170 18.27 -5.23 6.28
C LEU A 170 18.93 -6.45 6.92
N SER A 171 18.28 -7.61 6.90
CA SER A 171 18.87 -8.83 7.45
C SER A 171 20.16 -9.22 6.73
N GLU A 172 20.20 -9.12 5.40
CA GLU A 172 21.38 -9.42 4.58
C GLU A 172 22.54 -8.46 4.89
N ILE A 173 22.24 -7.16 4.96
CA ILE A 173 23.21 -6.13 5.35
C ILE A 173 23.77 -6.41 6.74
N LEU A 174 22.92 -6.78 7.71
CA LEU A 174 23.36 -7.12 9.05
C LEU A 174 24.20 -8.39 9.10
N ILE A 175 23.82 -9.44 8.37
CA ILE A 175 24.57 -10.71 8.31
C ILE A 175 25.98 -10.47 7.77
N VAL A 176 26.09 -9.83 6.61
CA VAL A 176 27.38 -9.56 5.96
C VAL A 176 28.18 -8.54 6.76
N GLY A 177 27.55 -7.44 7.19
CA GLY A 177 28.19 -6.37 7.94
C GLY A 177 28.76 -6.84 9.27
N LEU A 178 27.98 -7.60 10.05
CA LEU A 178 28.45 -8.14 11.34
C LEU A 178 29.55 -9.18 11.16
N ALA A 179 29.47 -10.04 10.14
CA ALA A 179 30.53 -11.00 9.87
C ALA A 179 31.86 -10.31 9.55
N VAL A 180 31.83 -9.27 8.69
CA VAL A 180 33.01 -8.48 8.34
C VAL A 180 33.58 -7.75 9.56
N LEU A 181 32.73 -7.12 10.39
CA LEU A 181 33.18 -6.39 11.58
C LEU A 181 33.87 -7.29 12.61
N VAL A 182 33.41 -8.53 12.76
CA VAL A 182 33.98 -9.51 13.71
C VAL A 182 35.16 -10.27 13.09
N GLY A 183 35.42 -10.11 11.79
CA GLY A 183 36.48 -10.84 11.08
C GLY A 183 36.12 -12.30 10.80
N LEU A 184 34.83 -12.63 10.74
CA LEU A 184 34.33 -13.95 10.37
C LEU A 184 34.35 -14.13 8.84
N PRO A 185 34.48 -15.37 8.34
CA PRO A 185 34.21 -15.68 6.94
C PRO A 185 32.82 -15.21 6.52
N LEU A 186 32.67 -14.84 5.24
CA LEU A 186 31.38 -14.37 4.73
C LEU A 186 30.33 -15.48 4.85
N PRO A 187 29.20 -15.26 5.55
CA PRO A 187 28.16 -16.28 5.72
C PRO A 187 27.41 -16.56 4.42
N LEU A 188 27.42 -15.59 3.49
CA LEU A 188 26.69 -15.62 2.22
C LEU A 188 27.58 -15.06 1.11
N LEU A 189 27.48 -15.66 -0.07
CA LEU A 189 28.17 -15.19 -1.27
C LEU A 189 27.34 -14.13 -2.02
N PRO A 190 27.97 -13.21 -2.76
CA PRO A 190 27.23 -12.20 -3.54
C PRO A 190 26.19 -12.78 -4.50
N LEU A 191 26.52 -13.90 -5.18
CA LEU A 191 25.57 -14.54 -6.10
C LEU A 191 24.40 -15.20 -5.35
N GLN A 192 24.63 -15.72 -4.15
CA GLN A 192 23.56 -16.24 -3.29
C GLN A 192 22.61 -15.12 -2.86
N ILE A 193 23.15 -13.96 -2.47
CA ILE A 193 22.36 -12.77 -2.12
C ILE A 193 21.53 -12.30 -3.33
N LEU A 194 22.14 -12.22 -4.52
CA LEU A 194 21.42 -11.85 -5.74
C LEU A 194 20.29 -12.84 -6.05
N PHE A 195 20.57 -14.14 -5.88
CA PHE A 195 19.58 -15.20 -6.08
C PHE A 195 18.39 -15.05 -5.13
N LEU A 196 18.63 -14.81 -3.84
CA LEU A 196 17.55 -14.60 -2.86
C LEU A 196 16.70 -13.38 -3.20
N ASN A 197 17.35 -12.25 -3.47
CA ASN A 197 16.67 -11.00 -3.82
C ASN A 197 15.80 -11.12 -5.07
N LEU A 198 16.21 -11.90 -6.07
CA LEU A 198 15.46 -12.07 -7.32
C LEU A 198 14.39 -13.15 -7.21
N VAL A 199 14.69 -14.27 -6.57
CA VAL A 199 13.84 -15.46 -6.59
C VAL A 199 12.98 -15.53 -5.35
N THR A 200 13.57 -15.50 -4.16
CA THR A 200 12.82 -15.79 -2.93
C THR A 200 12.06 -14.58 -2.40
N ASP A 201 12.47 -13.37 -2.74
CA ASP A 201 11.81 -12.15 -2.25
C ASP A 201 10.75 -11.58 -3.20
N VAL A 202 10.94 -11.70 -4.51
CA VAL A 202 10.03 -11.11 -5.52
C VAL A 202 8.65 -11.77 -5.49
N PHE A 203 8.57 -13.10 -5.48
CA PHE A 203 7.27 -13.79 -5.55
C PHE A 203 6.40 -13.55 -4.29
N PRO A 204 6.92 -13.67 -3.05
CA PRO A 204 6.15 -13.31 -1.87
C PRO A 204 5.75 -11.83 -1.84
N ALA A 205 6.61 -10.91 -2.28
CA ALA A 205 6.28 -9.50 -2.36
C ALA A 205 5.11 -9.22 -3.32
N PHE A 206 5.10 -9.84 -4.50
CA PHE A 206 3.95 -9.77 -5.41
C PHE A 206 2.68 -10.38 -4.79
N ALA A 207 2.80 -11.52 -4.12
CA ALA A 207 1.68 -12.15 -3.45
C ALA A 207 1.08 -11.24 -2.37
N LEU A 208 1.90 -10.55 -1.58
CA LEU A 208 1.46 -9.54 -0.61
C LEU A 208 0.73 -8.36 -1.28
N GLY A 209 1.08 -8.03 -2.54
CA GLY A 209 0.41 -7.05 -3.38
C GLY A 209 -1.06 -7.36 -3.67
N THR A 210 -1.43 -8.64 -3.68
CA THR A 210 -2.78 -9.14 -4.06
C THR A 210 -3.73 -9.34 -2.89
N ILE A 211 -3.34 -8.97 -1.67
CA ILE A 211 -4.18 -9.20 -0.49
C ILE A 211 -5.48 -8.39 -0.61
N VAL A 212 -6.60 -9.09 -0.46
CA VAL A 212 -7.95 -8.49 -0.50
C VAL A 212 -8.19 -7.60 0.70
N ALA A 213 -8.95 -6.53 0.46
CA ALA A 213 -9.39 -5.55 1.44
C ALA A 213 -9.97 -6.15 2.73
N ASP A 214 -9.74 -5.45 3.83
CA ASP A 214 -10.61 -5.53 5.00
C ASP A 214 -12.01 -4.99 4.64
N ARG A 215 -13.10 -5.55 5.19
CA ARG A 215 -14.47 -5.12 4.83
C ARG A 215 -14.72 -3.63 5.10
N ASN A 216 -13.93 -3.06 5.99
CA ASN A 216 -14.07 -1.69 6.49
C ASN A 216 -13.02 -0.71 5.93
N VAL A 217 -12.40 -0.96 4.76
CA VAL A 217 -11.41 -0.02 4.18
C VAL A 217 -12.00 1.38 3.96
N LEU A 218 -13.27 1.46 3.56
CA LEU A 218 -13.98 2.73 3.39
C LEU A 218 -14.42 3.34 4.73
N ALA A 219 -14.40 2.63 5.86
CA ALA A 219 -14.78 3.25 7.15
C ALA A 219 -13.65 4.09 7.78
N ARG A 220 -12.44 4.06 7.19
CA ARG A 220 -11.26 4.79 7.68
C ARG A 220 -11.21 6.17 7.03
N PRO A 221 -10.76 7.22 7.73
CA PRO A 221 -10.57 8.53 7.12
C PRO A 221 -9.45 8.51 6.05
N PRO A 222 -9.42 9.48 5.13
CA PRO A 222 -8.31 9.68 4.22
C PRO A 222 -6.99 9.84 4.99
N LYS A 223 -5.90 9.36 4.39
CA LYS A 223 -4.56 9.50 4.97
C LYS A 223 -4.04 10.92 4.76
N PRO A 224 -3.33 11.51 5.72
CA PRO A 224 -2.62 12.77 5.51
C PRO A 224 -1.61 12.64 4.35
N PRO A 225 -1.54 13.61 3.42
CA PRO A 225 -0.63 13.53 2.26
C PRO A 225 0.85 13.57 2.64
N ASP A 226 1.16 14.18 3.79
CA ASP A 226 2.49 14.31 4.38
C ASP A 226 2.91 13.08 5.21
N GLU A 227 2.02 12.09 5.41
CA GLU A 227 2.38 10.84 6.08
C GLU A 227 3.40 10.08 5.22
N PRO A 228 4.61 9.76 5.74
CA PRO A 228 5.56 8.96 4.99
C PRO A 228 4.98 7.58 4.69
N ILE A 229 5.35 7.03 3.52
CA ILE A 229 4.91 5.69 3.10
C ILE A 229 5.21 4.66 4.18
N LEU A 230 6.30 4.76 4.94
CA LEU A 230 6.58 3.91 6.09
C LEU A 230 6.53 4.71 7.38
N ASN A 231 5.62 4.35 8.29
CA ASN A 231 5.53 4.96 9.60
C ASN A 231 6.54 4.37 10.59
N LYS A 232 6.68 5.00 11.76
CA LYS A 232 7.60 4.56 12.83
C LYS A 232 7.36 3.10 13.27
N SER A 233 6.10 2.63 13.28
CA SER A 233 5.78 1.24 13.63
C SER A 233 6.25 0.25 12.57
N GLN A 234 6.22 0.62 11.28
CA GLN A 234 6.73 -0.20 10.20
C GLN A 234 8.26 -0.23 10.21
N TRP A 235 8.91 0.91 10.44
CA TRP A 235 10.36 0.95 10.65
C TRP A 235 10.81 0.06 11.81
N LEU A 236 10.09 0.09 12.94
CA LEU A 236 10.37 -0.82 14.05
C LEU A 236 10.19 -2.30 13.64
N THR A 237 9.17 -2.59 12.82
CA THR A 237 8.94 -3.94 12.29
C THR A 237 10.08 -4.37 11.37
N ILE A 238 10.60 -3.47 10.54
CA ILE A 238 11.75 -3.70 9.66
C ILE A 238 13.00 -4.02 10.48
N VAL A 239 13.33 -3.18 11.45
CA VAL A 239 14.52 -3.35 12.29
C VAL A 239 14.44 -4.64 13.09
N VAL A 240 13.34 -4.87 13.81
CA VAL A 240 13.17 -6.09 14.61
C VAL A 240 13.15 -7.33 13.73
N GLY A 241 12.41 -7.31 12.62
CA GLY A 241 12.33 -8.42 11.68
C GLY A 241 13.69 -8.76 11.08
N GLY A 242 14.38 -7.75 10.54
CA GLY A 242 15.70 -7.90 9.94
C GLY A 242 16.75 -8.37 10.95
N SER A 243 16.74 -7.83 12.18
CA SER A 243 17.66 -8.27 13.25
C SER A 243 17.40 -9.70 13.69
N VAL A 244 16.14 -10.13 13.81
CA VAL A 244 15.83 -11.52 14.18
C VAL A 244 16.25 -12.48 13.07
N ILE A 245 15.97 -12.18 11.81
CA ILE A 245 16.43 -12.99 10.67
C ILE A 245 17.96 -13.08 10.66
N ALA A 246 18.65 -11.94 10.80
CA ALA A 246 20.10 -11.90 10.85
C ALA A 246 20.68 -12.75 12.00
N ALA A 247 20.12 -12.61 13.20
CA ALA A 247 20.53 -13.40 14.36
C ALA A 247 20.33 -14.90 14.13
N THR A 248 19.23 -15.31 13.49
CA THR A 248 18.97 -16.72 13.19
C THR A 248 19.94 -17.29 12.17
N THR A 249 20.28 -16.54 11.12
CA THR A 249 21.26 -16.96 10.11
C THR A 249 22.67 -17.00 10.69
N LEU A 250 23.09 -16.02 11.48
CA LEU A 250 24.39 -16.05 12.16
C LEU A 250 24.47 -17.19 13.18
N SER A 251 23.37 -17.50 13.87
CA SER A 251 23.29 -18.69 14.74
C SER A 251 23.45 -19.98 13.92
N SER A 252 22.91 -20.04 12.71
CA SER A 252 23.11 -21.18 11.81
C SER A 252 24.59 -21.36 11.44
N MET A 253 25.33 -20.26 11.23
CA MET A 253 26.77 -20.28 10.99
C MET A 253 27.54 -20.83 12.19
N ILE A 254 27.19 -20.39 13.40
CA ILE A 254 27.81 -20.88 14.64
C ILE A 254 27.56 -22.39 14.81
N LEU A 255 26.33 -22.86 14.60
CA LEU A 255 26.02 -24.29 14.67
C LEU A 255 26.74 -25.09 13.58
N ALA A 256 26.81 -24.56 12.35
CA ALA A 256 27.54 -25.18 11.25
C ALA A 256 29.00 -25.44 11.64
N THR A 257 29.67 -24.44 12.18
CA THR A 257 31.09 -24.52 12.55
C THR A 257 31.34 -25.35 13.79
N PHE A 258 30.62 -25.10 14.89
CA PHE A 258 30.98 -25.65 16.21
C PHE A 258 30.24 -26.92 16.60
N VAL A 259 29.08 -27.19 16.01
CA VAL A 259 28.24 -28.35 16.37
C VAL A 259 28.27 -29.42 15.28
N PHE A 260 28.23 -29.00 14.01
CA PHE A 260 28.21 -29.91 12.87
C PHE A 260 29.57 -30.09 12.20
N ASP A 261 30.60 -29.36 12.64
CA ASP A 261 31.97 -29.40 12.11
C ASP A 261 32.02 -29.26 10.57
N LEU A 262 31.12 -28.42 10.04
CA LEU A 262 31.07 -28.11 8.60
C LEU A 262 32.21 -27.18 8.24
N GLN A 263 32.70 -27.30 7.00
CA GLN A 263 33.81 -26.49 6.49
C GLN A 263 33.50 -25.90 5.13
N GLY A 264 34.12 -24.76 4.82
CA GLY A 264 34.03 -24.09 3.52
C GLY A 264 32.59 -23.83 3.08
N ASP A 265 32.26 -24.25 1.86
CA ASP A 265 30.97 -23.99 1.22
C ASP A 265 29.78 -24.68 1.94
N ALA A 266 30.01 -25.67 2.81
CA ALA A 266 28.94 -26.27 3.61
C ALA A 266 28.37 -25.30 4.66
N ILE A 267 29.21 -24.42 5.24
CA ILE A 267 28.76 -23.38 6.17
C ILE A 267 27.89 -22.36 5.42
N THR A 268 28.36 -21.87 4.29
CA THR A 268 27.62 -20.88 3.49
C THR A 268 26.32 -21.47 2.93
N THR A 269 26.30 -22.76 2.58
CA THR A 269 25.08 -23.48 2.18
C THR A 269 24.05 -23.53 3.31
N MET A 270 24.47 -23.82 4.55
CA MET A 270 23.58 -23.84 5.71
C MET A 270 23.01 -22.44 6.01
N CYS A 271 23.84 -21.40 5.92
CA CYS A 271 23.41 -20.01 6.05
C CYS A 271 22.41 -19.61 4.95
N PHE A 272 22.72 -19.97 3.70
CA PHE A 272 21.88 -19.69 2.53
C PHE A 272 20.46 -20.25 2.71
N PHE A 273 20.32 -21.55 3.00
CA PHE A 273 19.00 -22.14 3.18
C PHE A 273 18.29 -21.64 4.45
N THR A 274 19.02 -21.37 5.53
CA THR A 274 18.42 -20.78 6.74
C THR A 274 17.82 -19.42 6.43
N LEU A 275 18.57 -18.55 5.74
CA LEU A 275 18.10 -17.22 5.35
C LEU A 275 16.91 -17.32 4.37
N ALA A 276 17.05 -18.13 3.32
CA ALA A 276 16.02 -18.29 2.29
C ALA A 276 14.67 -18.71 2.90
N LEU A 277 14.68 -19.73 3.77
CA LEU A 277 13.49 -20.19 4.44
C LEU A 277 12.98 -19.17 5.46
N ALA A 278 13.88 -18.54 6.24
CA ALA A 278 13.49 -17.52 7.20
C ALA A 278 12.76 -16.34 6.54
N GLN A 279 13.24 -15.88 5.38
CA GLN A 279 12.61 -14.85 4.57
C GLN A 279 11.25 -15.33 4.02
N LEU A 280 11.17 -16.56 3.48
CA LEU A 280 9.91 -17.12 3.01
C LEU A 280 8.85 -17.19 4.11
N TRP A 281 9.22 -17.60 5.33
CA TRP A 281 8.30 -17.63 6.47
C TRP A 281 7.98 -16.22 7.01
N HIS A 282 8.88 -15.26 6.83
CA HIS A 282 8.68 -13.88 7.25
C HIS A 282 7.47 -13.22 6.58
N VAL A 283 7.01 -13.70 5.42
CA VAL A 283 5.76 -13.24 4.78
C VAL A 283 4.57 -13.31 5.75
N PHE A 284 4.51 -14.34 6.60
CA PHE A 284 3.42 -14.52 7.58
C PHE A 284 3.45 -13.48 8.71
N ASN A 285 4.58 -12.80 8.91
CA ASN A 285 4.73 -11.75 9.91
C ASN A 285 4.15 -10.41 9.46
N MET A 286 3.80 -10.26 8.17
CA MET A 286 3.17 -9.06 7.60
C MET A 286 1.68 -8.93 7.96
N ARG A 287 1.12 -9.87 8.74
CA ARG A 287 -0.28 -9.85 9.16
C ARG A 287 -0.55 -8.70 10.13
N ASN A 288 -1.83 -8.35 10.28
CA ASN A 288 -2.21 -7.41 11.33
C ASN A 288 -1.94 -8.04 12.70
N TRP A 289 -1.50 -7.23 13.67
CA TRP A 289 -1.17 -7.71 15.01
C TRP A 289 -2.38 -8.31 15.77
N ARG A 290 -3.59 -7.91 15.38
CA ARG A 290 -4.86 -8.41 15.94
C ARG A 290 -5.22 -9.81 15.43
N ASP A 291 -4.75 -10.17 14.24
CA ASP A 291 -5.11 -11.43 13.60
C ASP A 291 -4.23 -12.56 14.14
N GLY A 292 -4.80 -13.76 14.31
CA GLY A 292 -4.08 -14.96 14.73
C GLY A 292 -3.10 -15.49 13.67
N LEU A 293 -2.25 -16.46 14.06
CA LEU A 293 -1.29 -17.11 13.16
C LEU A 293 -1.93 -17.83 11.96
N ILE A 294 -3.01 -18.57 12.20
CA ILE A 294 -3.53 -19.57 11.26
C ILE A 294 -4.61 -18.97 10.34
N LEU A 295 -5.54 -18.20 10.90
CA LEU A 295 -6.65 -17.60 10.17
C LEU A 295 -6.47 -16.08 10.10
N ASN A 296 -5.89 -15.60 9.01
CA ASN A 296 -5.67 -14.18 8.77
C ASN A 296 -5.71 -13.84 7.26
N GLN A 297 -5.55 -12.56 6.93
CA GLN A 297 -5.61 -12.06 5.56
C GLN A 297 -4.50 -12.62 4.65
N ILE A 298 -3.36 -13.02 5.23
CA ILE A 298 -2.20 -13.55 4.50
C ILE A 298 -2.39 -15.04 4.24
N THR A 299 -2.72 -15.82 5.26
CA THR A 299 -2.89 -17.28 5.13
C THR A 299 -4.12 -17.66 4.32
N ARG A 300 -5.11 -16.77 4.22
CA ARG A 300 -6.27 -16.94 3.32
C ARG A 300 -5.97 -16.58 1.86
N ASN A 301 -4.86 -15.88 1.58
CA ASN A 301 -4.50 -15.51 0.23
C ASN A 301 -3.82 -16.69 -0.49
N THR A 302 -4.46 -17.20 -1.53
CA THR A 302 -3.94 -18.32 -2.34
C THR A 302 -2.63 -17.98 -3.05
N TYR A 303 -2.41 -16.72 -3.44
CA TYR A 303 -1.18 -16.29 -4.10
C TYR A 303 0.04 -16.36 -3.19
N VAL A 304 -0.12 -16.19 -1.87
CA VAL A 304 0.99 -16.33 -0.90
C VAL A 304 1.47 -17.77 -0.86
N TRP A 305 0.54 -18.73 -0.81
CA TRP A 305 0.88 -20.15 -0.84
C TRP A 305 1.50 -20.57 -2.17
N LEU A 306 0.99 -20.06 -3.29
CA LEU A 306 1.56 -20.32 -4.61
C LEU A 306 3.00 -19.79 -4.72
N ALA A 307 3.25 -18.58 -4.21
CA ALA A 307 4.59 -17.99 -4.17
C ALA A 307 5.56 -18.82 -3.31
N ILE A 308 5.13 -19.23 -2.11
CA ILE A 308 5.94 -20.08 -1.23
C ILE A 308 6.25 -21.42 -1.93
N ALA A 309 5.24 -22.08 -2.49
CA ALA A 309 5.43 -23.36 -3.18
C ALA A 309 6.40 -23.21 -4.37
N LEU A 310 6.25 -22.14 -5.16
CA LEU A 310 7.16 -21.84 -6.27
C LEU A 310 8.59 -21.61 -5.78
N CYS A 311 8.80 -20.79 -4.75
CA CYS A 311 10.13 -20.54 -4.20
C CYS A 311 10.77 -21.81 -3.63
N LEU A 312 9.99 -22.68 -2.95
CA LEU A 312 10.49 -23.96 -2.44
C LEU A 312 10.88 -24.91 -3.58
N ILE A 313 10.09 -24.96 -4.66
CA ILE A 313 10.44 -25.73 -5.87
C ILE A 313 11.74 -25.20 -6.46
N ILE A 314 11.86 -23.88 -6.64
CA ILE A 314 13.07 -23.28 -7.21
C ILE A 314 14.29 -23.55 -6.32
N LEU A 315 14.19 -23.35 -5.00
CA LEU A 315 15.27 -23.66 -4.04
C LEU A 315 15.68 -25.14 -4.09
N THR A 316 14.71 -26.05 -4.23
CA THR A 316 14.97 -27.49 -4.36
C THR A 316 15.70 -27.79 -5.67
N ILE A 317 15.24 -27.22 -6.79
CA ILE A 317 15.91 -27.37 -8.09
C ILE A 317 17.34 -26.80 -8.03
N SER A 318 17.53 -25.65 -7.40
CA SER A 318 18.86 -25.03 -7.23
C SER A 318 19.82 -25.90 -6.41
N ALA A 319 19.31 -26.69 -5.46
CA ALA A 319 20.11 -27.63 -4.68
C ALA A 319 20.44 -28.91 -5.44
N LEU A 320 19.55 -29.37 -6.32
CA LEU A 320 19.66 -30.67 -7.01
C LEU A 320 20.32 -30.58 -8.39
N GLN A 321 20.21 -29.44 -9.08
CA GLN A 321 20.75 -29.26 -10.42
C GLN A 321 22.24 -28.83 -10.32
N PRO A 322 23.19 -29.60 -10.89
CA PRO A 322 24.62 -29.39 -10.67
C PRO A 322 25.18 -28.04 -11.11
N ASP A 323 24.69 -27.46 -12.21
CA ASP A 323 25.20 -26.19 -12.73
C ASP A 323 24.79 -25.02 -11.85
N ILE A 324 23.53 -25.01 -11.39
CA ILE A 324 22.99 -24.01 -10.47
C ILE A 324 23.64 -24.17 -9.09
N ALA A 325 23.73 -25.39 -8.58
CA ALA A 325 24.40 -25.68 -7.31
C ALA A 325 25.88 -25.27 -7.37
N GLY A 326 26.57 -25.55 -8.47
CA GLY A 326 27.96 -25.15 -8.70
C GLY A 326 28.13 -23.64 -8.76
N ALA A 327 27.25 -22.93 -9.48
CA ALA A 327 27.26 -21.47 -9.55
C ALA A 327 27.05 -20.83 -8.17
N LEU A 328 26.07 -21.33 -7.40
CA LEU A 328 25.76 -20.85 -6.05
C LEU A 328 26.68 -21.41 -4.96
N ARG A 329 27.63 -22.28 -5.31
CA ARG A 329 28.49 -23.04 -4.37
C ARG A 329 27.70 -23.74 -3.27
N LEU A 330 26.62 -24.42 -3.65
CA LEU A 330 25.81 -25.22 -2.75
C LEU A 330 26.39 -26.62 -2.62
N THR A 331 26.52 -27.10 -1.39
CA THR A 331 27.03 -28.44 -1.08
C THR A 331 25.97 -29.26 -0.34
N PRO A 332 25.94 -30.60 -0.50
CA PRO A 332 25.01 -31.44 0.22
C PRO A 332 25.20 -31.33 1.74
N LEU A 333 24.12 -31.03 2.47
CA LEU A 333 24.14 -30.94 3.93
C LEU A 333 23.70 -32.28 4.57
N PRO A 334 24.27 -32.66 5.73
CA PRO A 334 23.81 -33.81 6.49
C PRO A 334 22.39 -33.58 7.03
N GLY A 335 21.60 -34.65 7.19
CA GLY A 335 20.20 -34.55 7.63
C GLY A 335 20.01 -33.80 8.96
N LYS A 336 20.96 -33.89 9.89
CA LYS A 336 20.94 -33.12 11.16
C LYS A 336 21.09 -31.62 10.94
N ALA A 337 21.90 -31.19 9.96
CA ALA A 337 22.05 -29.78 9.61
C ALA A 337 20.77 -29.25 8.94
N TRP A 338 20.12 -30.05 8.07
CA TRP A 338 18.82 -29.70 7.52
C TRP A 338 17.74 -29.50 8.59
N ALA A 339 17.71 -30.36 9.61
CA ALA A 339 16.80 -30.19 10.74
C ALA A 339 17.04 -28.86 11.47
N ALA A 340 18.31 -28.48 11.66
CA ALA A 340 18.68 -27.19 12.25
C ALA A 340 18.28 -26.00 11.35
N VAL A 341 18.48 -26.09 10.03
CA VAL A 341 18.03 -25.09 9.05
C VAL A 341 16.53 -24.83 9.17
N ILE A 342 15.71 -25.89 9.18
CA ILE A 342 14.25 -25.77 9.30
C ILE A 342 13.89 -25.15 10.66
N ALA A 343 14.44 -25.66 11.75
CA ALA A 343 14.14 -25.17 13.10
C ALA A 343 14.50 -23.68 13.27
N LEU A 344 15.68 -23.27 12.83
CA LEU A 344 16.13 -21.89 12.91
C LEU A 344 15.30 -20.97 12.01
N SER A 345 14.95 -21.42 10.80
CA SER A 345 14.18 -20.61 9.86
C SER A 345 12.79 -20.22 10.39
N LEU A 346 12.20 -21.02 11.29
CA LEU A 346 10.88 -20.75 11.86
C LEU A 346 10.90 -19.72 13.01
N ILE A 347 12.07 -19.46 13.60
CA ILE A 347 12.23 -18.54 14.74
C ILE A 347 11.64 -17.15 14.49
N PRO A 348 11.87 -16.47 13.34
CA PRO A 348 11.31 -15.15 13.08
C PRO A 348 9.77 -15.12 13.16
N VAL A 349 9.09 -16.19 12.75
CA VAL A 349 7.62 -16.28 12.85
C VAL A 349 7.17 -16.48 14.29
N LEU A 350 7.87 -17.35 15.02
CA LEU A 350 7.57 -17.63 16.43
C LEU A 350 7.76 -16.39 17.32
N VAL A 351 8.90 -15.69 17.17
CA VAL A 351 9.20 -14.46 17.91
C VAL A 351 8.10 -13.41 17.67
N ARG A 352 7.67 -13.26 16.41
CA ARG A 352 6.61 -12.31 16.07
C ARG A 352 5.28 -12.65 16.73
N GLU A 353 4.90 -13.93 16.80
CA GLU A 353 3.65 -14.33 17.45
C GLU A 353 3.71 -14.12 18.96
N VAL A 354 4.84 -14.40 19.62
CA VAL A 354 4.98 -14.14 21.05
C VAL A 354 4.75 -12.65 21.35
N VAL A 355 5.37 -11.76 20.56
CA VAL A 355 5.16 -10.31 20.67
C VAL A 355 3.71 -9.91 20.37
N ALA A 356 3.08 -10.52 19.36
CA ALA A 356 1.69 -10.23 19.02
C ALA A 356 0.73 -10.66 20.14
N THR A 357 0.92 -11.86 20.69
CA THR A 357 0.11 -12.42 21.77
C THR A 357 0.22 -11.58 23.04
N GLY A 358 1.43 -11.15 23.42
CA GLY A 358 1.62 -10.24 24.55
C GLY A 358 0.88 -8.90 24.36
N LYS A 359 0.85 -8.36 23.13
CA LYS A 359 0.05 -7.16 22.81
C LYS A 359 -1.46 -7.41 22.85
N ARG A 360 -1.94 -8.59 22.42
CA ARG A 360 -3.37 -8.95 22.50
C ARG A 360 -3.82 -9.06 23.96
N LEU A 361 -3.02 -9.72 24.81
CA LEU A 361 -3.32 -9.87 26.24
C LEU A 361 -3.33 -8.53 27.00
N LYS A 362 -2.44 -7.59 26.67
CA LYS A 362 -2.41 -6.27 27.31
C LYS A 362 -3.57 -5.35 26.91
N ASN A 363 -4.18 -5.62 25.75
CA ASN A 363 -5.27 -4.80 25.17
C ASN A 363 -6.63 -5.51 25.21
N SER A 364 -6.72 -6.68 25.87
CA SER A 364 -7.97 -7.35 26.25
C SER A 364 -8.30 -6.99 27.69
#